data_AF-A0A2S2R765-F1
#
_entry.id   AF-A0A2S2R765-F1
#
_cell.length_a   1.000
_cell.length_b   1.000
_cell.length_c   1.000
_cell.angle_alpha   90.00
_cell.angle_beta   90.00
_cell.angle_gamma   90.00
#
_symmetry.space_group_name_H-M   'P 1'
#
loop_
_entity.id
_entity.type
_entity.pdbx_description
1 polymer ?
#
loop_
_entity_poly.entity_id
_entity_poly.type
_entity_poly.pdbx_seq_one_letter_code
_entity_poly.pdbx_strand_id
1 'polypeptide(L)'
;MWTTINEPRFVIKAYGDEQVAPALGSQFSGIVDYMALRNVLLAHAAAYRIYEKSYKEQQKGEISLCLDTTAFIPHDPELEEHQEAVRKAYDFNLGIFTQPLISGEFPKRVIDSINEVNARENINIERLIPITEEEKKI
;
A
#
# COMPACT_ATOMS: atom_id res chain seq x y z
N MET A 1 -20.85 -10.51 1.36
CA MET A 1 -19.64 -9.73 1.01
C MET A 1 -18.71 -9.79 2.20
N TRP A 2 -17.42 -10.04 1.96
CA TRP A 2 -16.39 -10.09 2.99
C TRP A 2 -15.34 -9.01 2.75
N THR A 3 -14.84 -8.46 3.84
CA THR A 3 -13.66 -7.61 3.85
C THR A 3 -12.55 -8.36 4.58
N THR A 4 -11.36 -8.47 3.98
CA THR A 4 -10.26 -9.21 4.62
C THR A 4 -9.58 -8.38 5.71
N ILE A 5 -9.18 -7.15 5.38
CA ILE A 5 -8.40 -6.26 6.25
C ILE A 5 -9.06 -4.89 6.19
N ASN A 6 -9.31 -4.32 7.37
CA ASN A 6 -9.85 -2.99 7.53
C ASN A 6 -8.71 -1.97 7.55
N GLU A 7 -8.79 -0.96 6.68
CA GLU A 7 -7.91 0.22 6.67
C GLU A 7 -6.42 -0.14 6.74
N PRO A 8 -5.89 -0.82 5.72
CA PRO A 8 -4.52 -1.30 5.72
C PRO A 8 -3.49 -0.17 5.91
N ARG A 9 -3.85 1.08 5.56
CA ARG A 9 -3.03 2.26 5.82
C ARG A 9 -2.74 2.46 7.32
N PHE A 10 -3.71 2.24 8.20
CA PHE A 10 -3.49 2.32 9.64
C PHE A 10 -2.70 1.12 10.17
N VAL A 11 -2.90 -0.07 9.59
CA VAL A 11 -2.10 -1.26 9.91
C VAL A 11 -0.62 -1.00 9.65
N ILE A 12 -0.26 -0.49 8.46
CA ILE A 12 1.14 -0.23 8.13
C ILE A 12 1.72 0.94 8.92
N LYS A 13 0.90 1.97 9.19
CA LYS A 13 1.29 3.14 9.97
C LYS A 13 1.74 2.74 11.38
N ALA A 14 1.08 1.77 12.00
CA ALA A 14 1.41 1.28 13.34
C ALA A 14 2.83 0.68 13.48
N TYR A 15 3.47 0.33 12.36
CA TYR A 15 4.85 -0.15 12.30
C TYR A 15 5.89 0.93 11.98
N GLY A 16 5.44 2.10 11.55
CA GLY A 16 6.29 3.26 11.22
C GLY A 16 6.03 4.48 12.09
N ASP A 17 5.14 4.39 13.09
CA ASP A 17 4.81 5.47 13.99
C ASP A 17 4.47 4.99 15.42
N GLU A 18 4.03 5.92 16.27
CA GLU A 18 3.69 5.68 17.68
C GLU A 18 2.21 5.95 18.00
N GLN A 19 1.38 6.20 16.98
CA GLN A 19 -0.01 6.61 17.20
C GLN A 19 -0.97 5.43 17.33
N VAL A 20 -0.59 4.27 16.79
CA VAL A 20 -1.42 3.05 16.75
C VAL A 20 -0.57 1.86 17.20
N ALA A 21 -1.16 0.94 17.97
CA ALA A 21 -0.48 -0.29 18.39
C ALA A 21 -0.01 -1.12 17.16
N PRO A 22 1.22 -1.64 17.14
CA PRO A 22 2.12 -1.81 18.29
C PRO A 22 2.99 -0.60 18.63
N ALA A 23 2.84 0.54 17.96
CA ALA A 23 3.59 1.77 18.20
C ALA A 23 5.10 1.54 18.16
N LEU A 24 5.56 0.87 17.10
CA LEU A 24 6.95 0.40 17.01
C LEU A 24 7.97 1.56 17.00
N GLY A 25 7.53 2.76 16.62
CA GLY A 25 8.34 3.96 16.63
C GLY A 25 8.73 4.44 15.23
N SER A 26 8.91 5.76 15.10
CA SER A 26 9.22 6.40 13.83
C SER A 26 10.64 6.13 13.32
N GLN A 27 11.52 5.58 14.15
CA GLN A 27 12.89 5.23 13.77
C GLN A 27 12.97 4.15 12.69
N PHE A 28 11.89 3.39 12.48
CA PHE A 28 11.79 2.36 11.46
C PHE A 28 10.87 2.73 10.29
N SER A 29 10.39 3.98 10.26
CA SER A 29 9.53 4.47 9.18
C SER A 29 10.26 4.42 7.83
N GLY A 30 9.51 4.07 6.80
CA GLY A 30 10.00 3.83 5.47
C GLY A 30 10.76 2.52 5.33
N ILE A 31 10.77 1.62 6.32
CA ILE A 31 11.33 0.26 6.22
C ILE A 31 10.27 -0.75 6.67
N VAL A 32 9.89 -0.71 7.95
CA VAL A 32 9.01 -1.74 8.53
C VAL A 32 7.55 -1.53 8.13
N ASP A 33 7.14 -0.28 7.89
CA ASP A 33 5.84 0.05 7.29
C ASP A 33 5.72 -0.46 5.84
N TYR A 34 6.77 -0.39 5.02
CA TYR A 34 6.80 -0.97 3.68
C TYR A 34 6.81 -2.51 3.70
N MET A 35 7.49 -3.12 4.69
CA MET A 35 7.38 -4.56 4.93
C MET A 35 5.96 -4.97 5.32
N ALA A 36 5.33 -4.21 6.22
CA ALA A 36 3.94 -4.43 6.64
C ALA A 36 2.97 -4.28 5.46
N LEU A 37 3.15 -3.26 4.62
CA LEU A 37 2.40 -3.05 3.38
C LEU A 37 2.43 -4.27 2.48
N ARG A 38 3.63 -4.80 2.20
CA ARG A 38 3.79 -5.98 1.37
C ARG A 38 3.09 -7.20 1.97
N ASN A 39 3.23 -7.42 3.28
CA ASN A 39 2.58 -8.54 3.96
C ASN A 39 1.06 -8.43 3.95
N VAL A 40 0.51 -7.21 4.12
CA VAL A 40 -0.93 -6.95 4.04
C VAL A 40 -1.47 -7.28 2.64
N LEU A 41 -0.75 -6.89 1.58
CA LEU A 41 -1.13 -7.20 0.20
C LEU A 41 -1.14 -8.70 -0.07
N LEU A 42 -0.08 -9.41 0.33
CA LEU A 42 0.03 -10.86 0.15
C LEU A 42 -1.00 -11.62 0.99
N ALA A 43 -1.28 -11.16 2.21
CA ALA A 43 -2.31 -11.75 3.06
C ALA A 43 -3.72 -11.59 2.45
N HIS A 44 -4.03 -10.42 1.89
CA HIS A 44 -5.28 -10.19 1.17
C HIS A 44 -5.38 -11.10 -0.07
N ALA A 45 -4.35 -11.14 -0.91
CA ALA A 45 -4.31 -11.98 -2.11
C ALA A 45 -4.49 -13.47 -1.76
N ALA A 46 -3.75 -13.97 -0.77
CA ALA A 46 -3.86 -15.37 -0.31
C ALA A 46 -5.28 -15.69 0.21
N ALA A 47 -5.89 -14.80 0.99
CA ALA A 47 -7.27 -14.98 1.46
C ALA A 47 -8.27 -14.99 0.30
N TYR A 48 -8.09 -14.10 -0.69
CA TYR A 48 -8.90 -14.08 -1.90
C TYR A 48 -8.78 -15.39 -2.67
N ARG A 49 -7.58 -15.96 -2.86
CA ARG A 49 -7.41 -17.25 -3.57
C ARG A 49 -8.02 -18.42 -2.85
N ILE A 50 -7.93 -18.46 -1.52
CA ILE A 50 -8.63 -19.47 -0.72
C ILE A 50 -10.14 -19.38 -0.99
N TYR A 51 -10.69 -18.17 -0.98
CA TYR A 51 -12.10 -17.96 -1.29
C TYR A 51 -12.47 -18.39 -2.71
N GLU A 52 -11.71 -17.93 -3.69
CA GLU A 52 -11.90 -18.21 -5.11
C GLU A 52 -11.90 -19.71 -5.38
N LYS A 53 -10.95 -20.44 -4.81
CA LYS A 53 -10.78 -21.89 -5.04
C LYS A 53 -11.79 -22.74 -4.28
N SER A 54 -12.12 -22.38 -3.04
CA SER A 54 -12.84 -23.29 -2.13
C SER A 54 -14.29 -22.90 -1.89
N TYR A 55 -14.69 -21.65 -2.12
CA TYR A 55 -15.98 -21.15 -1.65
C TYR A 55 -16.78 -20.37 -2.70
N LYS A 56 -16.11 -19.74 -3.69
CA LYS A 56 -16.74 -18.83 -4.65
C LYS A 56 -17.80 -19.49 -5.52
N GLU A 57 -17.59 -20.74 -5.96
CA GLU A 57 -18.58 -21.47 -6.77
C GLU A 57 -19.91 -21.69 -6.03
N GLN A 58 -19.84 -22.03 -4.74
CA GLN A 58 -21.01 -22.35 -3.93
C GLN A 58 -21.67 -21.09 -3.35
N GLN A 59 -20.87 -20.20 -2.76
CA GLN A 59 -21.37 -19.03 -2.03
C GLN A 59 -21.68 -17.86 -2.95
N LYS A 60 -21.02 -17.77 -4.11
CA LYS A 60 -21.18 -16.68 -5.09
C LYS A 60 -21.03 -15.28 -4.46
N GLY A 61 -20.23 -15.17 -3.41
CA GLY A 61 -19.98 -13.92 -2.72
C GLY A 61 -18.77 -13.18 -3.27
N GLU A 62 -18.50 -12.03 -2.67
CA GLU A 62 -17.44 -11.10 -3.04
C GLU A 62 -16.49 -10.89 -1.86
N ILE A 63 -15.21 -10.68 -2.19
CA ILE A 63 -14.14 -10.34 -1.24
C ILE A 63 -13.51 -9.03 -1.68
N SER A 64 -13.27 -8.14 -0.73
CA SER A 64 -12.57 -6.88 -0.95
C SER A 64 -11.63 -6.53 0.20
N LEU A 65 -10.83 -5.50 -0.03
CA LEU A 65 -10.00 -4.81 0.95
C LEU A 65 -10.70 -3.49 1.32
N CYS A 66 -10.92 -3.21 2.60
CA CYS A 66 -11.57 -1.96 3.00
C CYS A 66 -10.49 -0.89 3.08
N LEU A 67 -10.49 0.01 2.10
CA LEU A 67 -9.52 1.09 1.99
C LEU A 67 -10.12 2.37 2.56
N ASP A 68 -9.36 3.04 3.41
CA ASP A 68 -9.62 4.41 3.80
C ASP A 68 -8.83 5.40 2.94
N THR A 69 -9.33 6.62 2.83
CA THR A 69 -8.59 7.72 2.22
C THR A 69 -9.12 9.05 2.72
N THR A 70 -8.33 10.10 2.50
CA THR A 70 -8.78 11.49 2.62
C THR A 70 -8.91 12.08 1.22
N ALA A 71 -9.84 13.01 1.02
CA ALA A 71 -9.89 13.78 -0.22
C ALA A 71 -8.70 14.74 -0.26
N PHE A 72 -7.90 14.66 -1.32
CA PHE A 72 -6.78 15.56 -1.56
C PHE A 72 -7.17 16.53 -2.67
N ILE A 73 -7.06 17.83 -2.39
CA ILE A 73 -7.45 18.91 -3.30
C ILE A 73 -6.25 19.85 -3.43
N PRO A 74 -5.92 20.32 -4.65
CA PRO A 74 -4.79 21.21 -4.82
C PRO A 74 -5.07 22.54 -4.12
N HIS A 75 -4.05 23.12 -3.49
CA HIS A 75 -4.21 24.44 -2.86
C HIS A 75 -4.50 25.53 -3.90
N ASP A 76 -3.86 25.43 -5.05
CA ASP A 76 -4.13 26.23 -6.25
C ASP A 76 -4.34 25.25 -7.41
N PRO A 77 -5.54 25.18 -8.00
CA PRO A 77 -5.83 24.25 -9.09
C PRO A 77 -5.10 24.58 -10.39
N GLU A 78 -4.62 25.81 -10.58
CA GLU A 78 -3.92 26.23 -11.80
C GLU A 78 -2.41 25.94 -11.74
N LEU A 79 -1.87 25.64 -10.56
CA LEU A 79 -0.46 25.28 -10.38
C LEU A 79 -0.26 23.77 -10.53
N GLU A 80 0.50 23.37 -11.56
CA GLU A 80 0.81 21.96 -11.85
C GLU A 80 1.50 21.26 -10.66
N GLU A 81 2.36 21.97 -9.92
CA GLU A 81 3.01 21.43 -8.73
C GLU A 81 2.00 21.00 -7.66
N HIS A 82 0.94 21.77 -7.46
CA HIS A 82 -0.11 21.44 -6.49
C HIS A 82 -0.97 20.27 -6.98
N GLN A 83 -1.26 20.20 -8.30
CA GLN A 83 -1.94 19.04 -8.88
C GLN A 83 -1.09 17.77 -8.74
N GLU A 84 0.22 17.88 -8.96
CA GLU A 84 1.15 16.78 -8.85
C GLU A 84 1.30 16.30 -7.40
N ALA A 85 1.33 17.22 -6.43
CA ALA A 85 1.30 16.89 -5.01
C ALA A 85 0.04 16.08 -4.63
N VAL A 86 -1.12 16.41 -5.23
CA VAL A 86 -2.36 15.65 -5.04
C VAL A 86 -2.27 14.25 -5.64
N ARG A 87 -1.75 14.11 -6.86
CA ARG A 87 -1.53 12.78 -7.49
C ARG A 87 -0.61 11.92 -6.63
N LYS A 88 0.49 12.50 -6.14
CA LYS A 88 1.40 11.85 -5.19
C LYS A 88 0.70 11.44 -3.90
N ALA A 89 -0.13 12.30 -3.32
CA ALA A 89 -0.88 11.96 -2.13
C ALA A 89 -1.83 10.76 -2.36
N TYR A 90 -2.54 10.73 -3.49
CA TYR A 90 -3.39 9.58 -3.84
C TYR A 90 -2.59 8.29 -4.08
N ASP A 91 -1.43 8.38 -4.76
CA ASP A 91 -0.57 7.21 -4.97
C ASP A 91 -0.07 6.64 -3.63
N PHE A 92 0.33 7.49 -2.67
CA PHE A 92 0.79 7.03 -1.35
C PHE A 92 -0.33 6.58 -0.40
N ASN A 93 -1.57 7.04 -0.58
CA ASN A 93 -2.69 6.69 0.31
C ASN A 93 -3.57 5.55 -0.23
N LEU A 94 -3.75 5.46 -1.55
CA LEU A 94 -4.59 4.46 -2.20
C LEU A 94 -3.81 3.63 -3.22
N GLY A 95 -3.07 4.28 -4.12
CA GLY A 95 -2.40 3.63 -5.25
C GLY A 95 -1.43 2.53 -4.81
N ILE A 96 -0.74 2.76 -3.69
CA ILE A 96 0.22 1.83 -3.10
C ILE A 96 -0.42 0.49 -2.68
N PHE A 97 -1.74 0.48 -2.45
CA PHE A 97 -2.50 -0.74 -2.16
C PHE A 97 -3.21 -1.28 -3.41
N THR A 98 -3.83 -0.41 -4.21
CA THR A 98 -4.70 -0.85 -5.32
C THR A 98 -3.92 -1.28 -6.55
N GLN A 99 -2.83 -0.60 -6.90
CA GLN A 99 -2.07 -0.90 -8.10
C GLN A 99 -1.40 -2.28 -8.05
N PRO A 100 -0.76 -2.69 -6.94
CA PRO A 100 -0.21 -4.04 -6.84
C PRO A 100 -1.27 -5.14 -6.96
N LEU A 101 -2.51 -4.89 -6.54
CA LEU A 101 -3.61 -5.86 -6.68
C LEU A 101 -4.14 -5.98 -8.12
N ILE A 102 -3.86 -4.99 -8.97
CA ILE A 102 -4.29 -4.98 -10.38
C ILE A 102 -3.16 -5.47 -11.30
N SER A 103 -1.96 -4.91 -11.17
CA SER A 103 -0.83 -5.17 -12.07
C SER A 103 0.32 -5.95 -11.43
N GLY A 104 0.32 -6.14 -10.11
CA GLY A 104 1.47 -6.68 -9.39
C GLY A 104 2.61 -5.68 -9.20
N GLU A 105 2.41 -4.40 -9.52
CA GLU A 105 3.45 -3.37 -9.44
C GLU A 105 3.01 -2.20 -8.55
N PHE A 106 3.96 -1.63 -7.81
CA PHE A 106 3.72 -0.40 -7.05
C PHE A 106 3.69 0.82 -7.98
N PRO A 107 2.96 1.89 -7.62
CA PRO A 107 2.95 3.11 -8.42
C PRO A 107 4.36 3.64 -8.66
N LYS A 108 4.69 3.92 -9.92
CA LYS A 108 5.99 4.49 -10.31
C LYS A 108 6.36 5.73 -9.48
N ARG A 109 5.40 6.61 -9.20
CA ARG A 109 5.60 7.83 -8.40
C ARG A 109 6.03 7.55 -6.96
N VAL A 110 5.53 6.46 -6.37
CA VAL A 110 5.94 6.00 -5.03
C VAL A 110 7.39 5.52 -5.08
N ILE A 111 7.71 4.66 -6.05
CA ILE A 111 9.07 4.13 -6.24
C ILE A 111 10.08 5.27 -6.46
N ASP A 112 9.79 6.17 -7.40
CA ASP A 112 10.64 7.31 -7.72
C ASP A 112 10.85 8.20 -6.48
N SER A 113 9.79 8.49 -5.72
CA SER A 113 9.89 9.27 -4.47
C SER A 113 10.73 8.58 -3.38
N ILE A 114 10.63 7.26 -3.25
CA ILE A 114 11.44 6.48 -2.30
C ILE A 114 12.92 6.52 -2.71
N ASN A 115 13.20 6.40 -4.00
CA ASN A 115 14.56 6.47 -4.56
C ASN A 115 15.19 7.85 -4.38
N GLU A 116 14.42 8.92 -4.58
CA GLU A 116 14.87 10.29 -4.30
C GLU A 116 15.26 10.47 -2.83
N VAL A 117 14.42 9.97 -1.91
CA VAL A 117 14.71 10.01 -0.47
C VAL A 117 15.93 9.15 -0.13
N ASN A 118 16.08 7.98 -0.75
CA ASN A 118 17.25 7.12 -0.56
C ASN A 118 18.54 7.85 -0.94
N ALA A 119 18.56 8.49 -2.11
CA ALA A 119 19.72 9.23 -2.58
C ALA A 119 20.03 10.42 -1.67
N ARG A 120 19.00 11.17 -1.24
CA ARG A 120 19.17 12.34 -0.36
C ARG A 120 19.69 11.97 1.03
N GLU A 121 19.20 10.87 1.60
CA GLU A 121 19.53 10.44 2.96
C GLU A 121 20.66 9.38 3.00
N ASN A 122 21.29 9.08 1.86
CA ASN A 122 22.33 8.05 1.72
C ASN A 122 21.89 6.66 2.22
N ILE A 123 20.63 6.28 1.96
CA ILE A 123 20.09 4.97 2.32
C ILE A 123 20.42 3.98 1.20
N ASN A 124 21.25 2.98 1.51
CA ASN A 124 21.74 1.99 0.54
C ASN A 124 21.01 0.64 0.60
N ILE A 125 19.83 0.60 1.22
CA ILE A 125 18.99 -0.59 1.28
C ILE A 125 17.75 -0.42 0.40
N GLU A 126 17.30 -1.52 -0.20
CA GLU A 126 15.99 -1.55 -0.86
C GLU A 126 14.90 -1.59 0.19
N ARG A 127 14.16 -0.49 0.31
CA ARG A 127 13.14 -0.31 1.36
C ARG A 127 11.76 -0.83 0.98
N LEU A 128 11.39 -0.71 -0.31
CA LEU A 128 10.13 -1.22 -0.84
C LEU A 128 10.44 -2.38 -1.79
N ILE A 129 10.33 -3.59 -1.28
CA ILE A 129 10.62 -4.81 -2.03
C ILE A 129 9.50 -5.05 -3.06
N PRO A 130 9.80 -5.19 -4.36
CA PRO A 130 8.80 -5.49 -5.39
C PRO A 130 8.04 -6.79 -5.12
N ILE A 131 6.82 -6.88 -5.65
CA ILE A 131 6.08 -8.15 -5.70
C ILE A 131 6.73 -9.03 -6.75
N THR A 132 7.13 -10.24 -6.35
CA THR A 132 7.82 -11.18 -7.25
C THR A 132 6.84 -11.80 -8.26
N GLU A 133 7.36 -12.32 -9.38
CA GLU A 133 6.54 -13.01 -10.38
C GLU A 133 5.79 -14.24 -9.82
N GLU A 134 6.31 -14.87 -8.76
CA GLU A 134 5.59 -15.96 -8.09
C GLU A 134 4.45 -15.43 -7.21
N GLU A 135 4.67 -14.32 -6.52
CA GLU A 135 3.63 -13.69 -5.70
C GLU A 135 2.52 -13.06 -6.53
N LYS A 136 2.82 -12.59 -7.75
CA LYS A 136 1.81 -12.12 -8.71
C LYS A 136 0.81 -13.22 -9.14
N LYS A 137 1.15 -14.49 -8.93
CA LYS A 137 0.27 -15.64 -9.24
C LYS A 137 -0.63 -16.03 -8.05
N ILE A 138 -0.32 -15.52 -6.86
CA ILE A 138 -1.25 -15.53 -5.72
C ILE A 138 -2.40 -14.57 -6.03
#